data_AF-A0A448XYK0-F1
#
_entry.id   AF-A0A448XYK0-F1
#
_cell.length_a   1.000
_cell.length_b   1.000
_cell.length_c   1.000
_cell.angle_alpha   90.00
_cell.angle_beta   90.00
_cell.angle_gamma   90.00
#
_symmetry.space_group_name_H-M   'P 1'
#
loop_
_entity.id
_entity.type
_entity.pdbx_description
1 polymer ?
#
loop_
_entity_poly.entity_id
_entity_poly.type
_entity_poly.pdbx_seq_one_letter_code
_entity_poly.pdbx_strand_id
1 'polypeptide(L)'
;MESINLNELRELLKYIAFAGTKKEASTHLRKLKSKESKLKGVLNGYTVGKLSEAINFADQAAGNVKNKEELISHMESSWSVFESDINNGTSGRNI
;
A
#
# COMPACT_ATOMS: atom_id res chain seq x y z
N MET A 1 -14.66 14.70 4.94
CA MET A 1 -13.72 13.76 4.29
C MET A 1 -13.62 12.55 5.20
N GLU A 2 -13.88 11.34 4.71
CA GLU A 2 -13.59 10.13 5.47
C GLU A 2 -12.09 10.12 5.74
N SER A 3 -11.67 10.06 7.02
CA SER A 3 -10.26 10.11 7.35
C SER A 3 -9.57 8.85 6.82
N ILE A 4 -8.44 9.03 6.14
CA ILE A 4 -7.66 7.92 5.62
C ILE A 4 -7.10 7.16 6.81
N ASN A 5 -7.54 5.92 7.01
CA ASN A 5 -7.05 5.07 8.07
C ASN A 5 -5.69 4.46 7.69
N LEU A 6 -4.61 5.20 7.97
CA LEU A 6 -3.23 4.79 7.67
C LEU A 6 -2.85 3.48 8.36
N ASN A 7 -3.26 3.28 9.61
CA ASN A 7 -2.98 2.05 10.36
C ASN A 7 -3.59 0.83 9.68
N GLU A 8 -4.85 0.91 9.23
CA GLU A 8 -5.49 -0.21 8.54
C GLU A 8 -4.79 -0.55 7.22
N LEU A 9 -4.42 0.46 6.42
CA LEU A 9 -3.69 0.24 5.17
C LEU A 9 -2.32 -0.39 5.42
N ARG A 10 -1.63 0.08 6.46
CA ARG A 10 -0.32 -0.41 6.87
C ARG A 10 -0.35 -1.87 7.30
N GLU A 11 -1.32 -2.22 8.14
CA GLU A 11 -1.50 -3.61 8.57
C GLU A 11 -1.81 -4.51 7.38
N LEU A 12 -2.68 -4.09 6.46
CA LEU A 12 -2.96 -4.86 5.24
C LEU A 12 -1.71 -5.10 4.39
N LEU A 13 -0.85 -4.09 4.21
CA LEU A 13 0.43 -4.24 3.50
C LEU A 13 1.32 -5.29 4.17
N LYS A 14 1.50 -5.20 5.48
CA LYS A 14 2.31 -6.17 6.24
C LYS A 14 1.74 -7.58 6.13
N TYR A 15 0.44 -7.76 6.33
CA TYR A 15 -0.21 -9.07 6.19
C TYR A 15 0.04 -9.70 4.82
N ILE A 16 -0.05 -8.92 3.74
CA ILE A 16 0.21 -9.39 2.37
C ILE A 16 1.69 -9.77 2.22
N ALA A 17 2.61 -8.88 2.59
CA ALA A 17 4.05 -9.09 2.40
C ALA A 17 4.59 -10.28 3.20
N PHE A 18 4.10 -10.49 4.42
CA PHE A 18 4.52 -11.58 5.29
C PHE A 18 3.72 -12.87 5.13
N ALA A 19 2.72 -12.92 4.25
CA ALA A 19 1.94 -14.13 3.98
C ALA A 19 2.84 -15.29 3.54
N GLY A 20 2.54 -16.50 4.04
CA GLY A 20 3.26 -17.72 3.70
C GLY A 20 2.94 -18.20 2.29
N THR A 21 1.79 -17.81 1.75
CA THR A 21 1.40 -18.08 0.35
C THR A 21 0.67 -16.90 -0.29
N LYS A 22 0.71 -16.82 -1.63
CA LYS A 22 -0.11 -15.84 -2.38
C LYS A 22 -1.62 -16.04 -2.18
N LYS A 23 -2.05 -17.27 -1.90
CA LYS A 23 -3.45 -17.59 -1.63
C LYS A 23 -3.92 -16.94 -0.33
N GLU A 24 -3.12 -17.02 0.74
CA GLU A 24 -3.39 -16.34 2.02
C GLU A 24 -3.45 -14.81 1.87
N ALA A 25 -2.55 -14.24 1.06
CA ALA A 25 -2.51 -12.81 0.80
C ALA A 25 -3.72 -12.29 0.00
N SER A 26 -4.35 -13.14 -0.83
CA SER A 26 -5.33 -12.72 -1.84
C SER A 26 -6.52 -11.92 -1.31
N THR A 27 -7.10 -12.32 -0.17
CA THR A 27 -8.23 -11.64 0.45
C THR A 27 -7.84 -10.23 0.91
N HIS A 28 -6.69 -10.11 1.56
CA HIS A 28 -6.17 -8.82 2.05
C HIS A 28 -5.76 -7.92 0.89
N LEU A 29 -5.14 -8.48 -0.15
CA LEU A 29 -4.78 -7.77 -1.37
C LEU A 29 -6.01 -7.18 -2.07
N ARG A 30 -7.09 -7.97 -2.21
CA ARG A 30 -8.34 -7.48 -2.81
C ARG A 30 -8.97 -6.35 -1.98
N LYS A 31 -8.97 -6.49 -0.64
CA LYS A 31 -9.45 -5.44 0.27
C LYS A 31 -8.62 -4.15 0.12
N LEU A 32 -7.30 -4.28 0.04
CA LEU A 32 -6.38 -3.15 -0.09
C LEU A 32 -6.53 -2.43 -1.44
N LYS A 33 -6.59 -3.16 -2.55
CA LYS A 33 -6.85 -2.59 -3.90
C LYS A 33 -8.21 -1.89 -3.99
N SER A 34 -9.23 -2.41 -3.31
CA SER A 34 -10.54 -1.73 -3.22
C SER A 34 -10.43 -0.37 -2.51
N LYS A 35 -9.66 -0.30 -1.41
CA LYS A 35 -9.39 0.97 -0.71
C LYS A 35 -8.57 1.94 -1.55
N GLU A 36 -7.51 1.47 -2.20
CA GLU A 36 -6.72 2.26 -3.13
C GLU A 36 -7.59 2.88 -4.24
N SER A 37 -8.53 2.11 -4.80
CA SER A 37 -9.46 2.61 -5.82
C SER A 37 -10.37 3.73 -5.31
N LYS A 38 -10.78 3.71 -4.04
CA LYS A 38 -11.54 4.81 -3.44
C LYS A 38 -10.65 6.03 -3.24
N LEU A 39 -9.40 5.82 -2.81
CA LEU A 39 -8.42 6.88 -2.59
C LEU A 39 -8.04 7.61 -3.88
N LYS A 40 -8.09 6.94 -5.04
CA LYS A 40 -7.96 7.57 -6.37
C LYS A 40 -8.93 8.72 -6.63
N GLY A 41 -10.09 8.73 -5.96
CA GLY A 41 -11.06 9.82 -6.08
C GLY A 41 -10.68 11.07 -5.29
N VAL A 42 -9.85 10.95 -4.25
CA VAL A 42 -9.59 12.02 -3.27
C VAL A 42 -8.14 12.49 -3.25
N LEU A 43 -7.19 11.62 -3.60
CA LEU A 43 -5.76 11.90 -3.59
C LEU A 43 -5.26 12.28 -4.98
N ASN A 44 -4.14 13.02 -5.02
CA ASN A 44 -3.42 13.26 -6.26
C ASN A 44 -2.77 11.97 -6.81
N GLY A 45 -2.40 12.00 -8.09
CA GLY A 45 -1.85 10.83 -8.78
C GLY A 45 -0.52 10.34 -8.24
N TYR A 46 0.32 11.25 -7.71
CA TYR A 46 1.63 10.89 -7.15
C TYR A 46 1.48 10.09 -5.85
N THR A 47 0.70 10.62 -4.91
CA THR A 47 0.45 9.96 -3.63
C THR A 47 -0.24 8.61 -3.82
N VAL A 48 -1.25 8.53 -4.71
CA VAL A 48 -1.84 7.24 -5.10
C VAL A 48 -0.79 6.31 -5.69
N GLY A 49 0.07 6.80 -6.58
CA GLY A 49 1.13 6.01 -7.21
C GLY A 49 2.05 5.35 -6.17
N LYS A 50 2.40 6.09 -5.10
CA LYS A 50 3.20 5.54 -4.00
C LYS A 50 2.48 4.45 -3.22
N LEU A 51 1.18 4.58 -2.99
CA LEU A 51 0.38 3.50 -2.44
C LEU A 51 0.33 2.28 -3.37
N SER A 52 0.13 2.49 -4.68
CA SER A 52 0.11 1.42 -5.68
C SER A 52 1.45 0.66 -5.74
N GLU A 53 2.58 1.39 -5.68
CA GLU A 53 3.92 0.80 -5.61
C GLU A 53 4.07 -0.08 -4.36
N ALA A 54 3.69 0.43 -3.18
CA ALA A 54 3.75 -0.34 -1.94
C ALA A 54 2.90 -1.62 -2.02
N ILE A 55 1.69 -1.54 -2.57
CA ILE A 55 0.81 -2.70 -2.79
C ILE A 55 1.48 -3.73 -3.71
N ASN A 56 2.10 -3.28 -4.81
CA ASN A 56 2.74 -4.17 -5.77
C ASN A 56 3.96 -4.87 -5.16
N PHE A 57 4.76 -4.18 -4.36
CA PHE A 57 5.89 -4.81 -3.66
C PHE A 57 5.41 -5.80 -2.59
N ALA A 58 4.36 -5.48 -1.84
CA ALA A 58 3.77 -6.42 -0.89
C ALA A 58 3.26 -7.70 -1.58
N ASP A 59 2.54 -7.58 -2.70
CA ASP A 59 2.04 -8.72 -3.48
C ASP A 59 3.18 -9.58 -4.07
N GLN A 60 4.28 -8.95 -4.49
CA GLN A 60 5.48 -9.66 -4.93
C GLN A 60 6.19 -10.38 -3.78
N ALA A 61 6.22 -9.79 -2.58
CA ALA A 61 6.82 -10.38 -1.38
C ALA A 61 6.02 -11.57 -0.81
N ALA A 62 4.74 -11.70 -1.19
CA ALA A 62 3.86 -12.75 -0.70
C ALA A 62 4.34 -14.15 -1.12
N GLY A 63 4.37 -15.07 -0.16
CA GLY A 63 4.88 -16.42 -0.36
C GLY A 63 6.37 -16.58 -0.02
N ASN A 64 6.95 -17.67 -0.53
CA ASN A 64 8.37 -17.98 -0.39
C ASN A 64 9.15 -17.50 -1.63
N VAL A 65 9.49 -16.21 -1.66
CA VAL A 65 10.25 -15.57 -2.74
C VAL A 65 11.69 -15.31 -2.31
N LYS A 66 12.65 -15.47 -3.23
CA LYS A 66 14.09 -15.39 -2.90
C LYS A 66 14.54 -14.00 -2.43
N ASN A 67 13.97 -12.94 -2.99
CA ASN A 67 14.31 -11.55 -2.73
C ASN A 67 13.29 -10.87 -1.80
N LYS A 68 12.69 -11.61 -0.87
CA LYS A 68 11.59 -11.13 -0.02
C LYS A 68 11.96 -9.87 0.78
N GLU A 69 13.15 -9.84 1.36
CA GLU A 69 13.63 -8.71 2.17
C GLU A 69 13.78 -7.42 1.34
N GLU A 70 14.31 -7.55 0.12
CA GLU A 70 14.43 -6.43 -0.83
C GLU A 70 13.05 -5.89 -1.22
N LEU A 71 12.11 -6.78 -1.55
CA LEU A 71 10.73 -6.41 -1.87
C LEU A 71 10.04 -5.70 -0.69
N ILE A 72 10.26 -6.19 0.54
CA ILE A 72 9.77 -5.53 1.75
C ILE A 72 10.42 -4.15 1.90
N SER A 73 11.74 -4.01 1.70
CA SER A 73 12.41 -2.71 1.78
C SER A 73 11.86 -1.68 0.77
N HIS A 74 11.56 -2.12 -0.45
CA HIS A 74 10.92 -1.26 -1.45
C HIS A 74 9.47 -0.91 -1.06
N MET A 75 8.70 -1.88 -0.56
CA MET A 75 7.35 -1.63 -0.02
C MET A 75 7.40 -0.57 1.10
N GLU A 76 8.31 -0.71 2.05
CA GLU A 76 8.51 0.21 3.18
C GLU A 76 8.84 1.62 2.69
N SER A 77 9.73 1.72 1.71
CA SER A 77 10.14 3.00 1.13
C SER A 77 8.96 3.71 0.44
N SER A 78 8.21 3.01 -0.40
CA SER A 78 7.01 3.59 -1.06
C SER A 78 5.91 3.92 -0.05
N TRP A 79 5.72 3.11 1.00
CA TRP A 79 4.79 3.41 2.09
C TRP A 79 5.17 4.69 2.84
N SER A 80 6.44 4.86 3.21
CA SER A 80 6.90 6.03 3.96
C SER A 80 6.65 7.34 3.22
N VAL A 81 6.84 7.35 1.90
CA VAL A 81 6.52 8.53 1.06
C VAL A 81 5.02 8.80 1.05
N PHE A 82 4.19 7.76 0.84
CA PHE A 82 2.72 7.89 0.88
C PHE A 82 2.25 8.45 2.23
N GLU A 83 2.71 7.86 3.33
CA GLU A 83 2.34 8.25 4.69
C GLU A 83 2.76 9.70 5.00
N SER A 84 3.95 10.09 4.57
CA SER A 84 4.44 11.46 4.72
C SER A 84 3.57 12.45 3.93
N ASP A 85 3.18 12.13 2.71
CA ASP A 85 2.30 12.98 1.89
C ASP A 85 0.90 13.16 2.51
N ILE A 86 0.34 12.09 3.09
CA ILE A 86 -0.94 12.17 3.81
C ILE A 86 -0.79 13.07 5.05
N ASN A 87 0.24 12.83 5.86
CA ASN A 87 0.46 13.55 7.12
C ASN A 87 0.80 15.03 6.92
N ASN A 88 1.52 15.36 5.84
CA ASN A 88 1.91 16.73 5.50
C ASN A 88 0.81 17.50 4.74
N GLY A 89 -0.31 16.84 4.39
CA GLY A 89 -1.41 17.46 3.66
C GLY A 89 -1.10 17.80 2.19
N THR A 90 -0.01 17.29 1.63
CA THR A 90 0.40 17.49 0.22
C THR A 90 -0.34 16.57 -0.75
N SER A 91 -1.11 15.64 -0.21
CA SER A 91 -1.79 14.57 -0.94
C SER A 91 -3.10 14.96 -1.64
N GLY A 92 -3.59 16.19 -1.44
CA GLY A 92 -4.84 16.67 -2.01
C GLY A 92 -4.83 16.69 -3.54
N ARG A 93 -5.97 16.33 -4.14
CA ARG A 93 -6.19 16.48 -5.59
C ARG A 93 -6.38 17.96 -5.90
N ASN A 94 -5.46 18.56 -6.65
CA ASN A 94 -5.69 19.86 -7.27
C ASN A 94 -6.88 19.71 -8.23
N ILE A 95 -8.02 20.28 -7.85
CA ILE A 95 -9.21 20.43 -8.69
C ILE A 95 -9.07 21.64 -9.60
#